data_AF-A0A965HRR1-F1
#
_entry.id   AF-A0A965HRR1-F1
#
_cell.length_a   1.000
_cell.length_b   1.000
_cell.length_c   1.000
_cell.angle_alpha   90.00
_cell.angle_beta   90.00
_cell.angle_gamma   90.00
#
_symmetry.space_group_name_H-M   'P 1'
#
loop_
_entity.id
_entity.type
_entity.pdbx_description
1 polymer ?
#
loop_
_entity_poly.entity_id
_entity_poly.type
_entity_poly.pdbx_seq_one_letter_code
_entity_poly.pdbx_strand_id
1 'polypeptide(L)'
;MGLSLHSNIAEVQIAFPADRWFKNMLTKAAKKKIPVLGELWTGSPTEEMEPFLHIPTPLATLRALRAVNEAGKLKGIKEYYGNVPDQEDPNLRMTGIFFKNPGIRDEEALAQLAKPYRDAAEGVAKFWRLTSEAIEMYPWDVSWLAREVGRSTPKHTLTAAILKGASWQTPSWQANRRVAFIRTDETTAPNFWMCEDVQMRFEQTAGKLEEAIETAESIQNKIPKSYQTTFGRSIEELKAFHNRVLAYAYHLRETNLANLIRGASQYGLEINKKNVEELRALMVKDQKNMGSEEPMGSAIRMLDTDLKKFLKTYFLPWAQSDKNQDWADWGSAANWTITSPNEFFEKK
;
A
#
# COMPACT_ATOMS: atom_id res chain seq x y z
N MET A 1 -26.67 -0.15 -25.17
CA MET A 1 -25.85 -0.96 -24.26
C MET A 1 -24.41 -0.53 -24.39
N GLY A 2 -23.69 -0.38 -23.27
CA GLY A 2 -22.26 -0.03 -23.21
C GLY A 2 -21.60 -0.76 -22.06
N LEU A 3 -20.29 -0.57 -21.88
CA LEU A 3 -19.52 -1.14 -20.78
C LEU A 3 -18.90 -0.04 -19.92
N SER A 4 -18.84 -0.26 -18.61
CA SER A 4 -17.83 0.33 -17.73
C SER A 4 -16.80 -0.76 -17.47
N LEU A 5 -15.51 -0.42 -17.49
CA LEU A 5 -14.42 -1.36 -17.22
C LEU A 5 -13.40 -0.71 -16.29
N HIS A 6 -13.01 -1.42 -15.22
CA HIS A 6 -11.86 -1.06 -14.39
C HIS A 6 -10.61 -0.93 -15.28
N SER A 7 -9.73 0.01 -14.95
CA SER A 7 -8.52 0.32 -15.73
C SER A 7 -7.50 -0.82 -15.84
N ASN A 8 -7.66 -1.90 -15.08
CA ASN A 8 -6.86 -3.13 -15.12
C ASN A 8 -7.70 -4.38 -14.74
N ILE A 9 -7.13 -5.59 -14.83
CA ILE A 9 -7.75 -6.82 -14.29
C ILE A 9 -7.80 -6.84 -12.75
N ALA A 10 -6.85 -6.15 -12.12
CA ALA A 10 -6.57 -6.19 -10.69
C ALA A 10 -7.71 -5.63 -9.83
N GLU A 11 -8.68 -4.92 -10.45
CA GLU A 11 -9.45 -3.82 -9.84
C GLU A 11 -8.62 -2.55 -9.78
N VAL A 12 -9.26 -1.39 -9.90
CA VAL A 12 -8.57 -0.10 -10.11
C VAL A 12 -7.35 0.05 -9.20
N GLN A 13 -6.23 0.51 -9.78
CA GLN A 13 -4.98 0.83 -9.07
C GLN A 13 -4.41 2.13 -9.64
N ILE A 14 -3.72 2.91 -8.81
CA ILE A 14 -3.16 4.21 -9.23
C ILE A 14 -1.78 4.02 -9.87
N ALA A 15 -0.99 3.06 -9.36
CA ALA A 15 0.36 2.74 -9.84
C ALA A 15 0.37 1.87 -11.11
N PHE A 16 -0.58 0.94 -11.26
CA PHE A 16 -0.59 -0.06 -12.33
C PHE A 16 -1.76 -0.01 -13.37
N PRO A 17 -2.25 1.18 -13.79
CA PRO A 17 -3.07 1.31 -14.99
C PRO A 17 -2.19 1.52 -16.25
N ALA A 18 -2.64 1.23 -17.47
CA ALA A 18 -3.79 0.43 -17.84
C ALA A 18 -3.30 -0.89 -18.45
N ASP A 19 -3.79 -2.02 -17.95
CA ASP A 19 -3.12 -3.31 -18.11
C ASP A 19 -3.37 -3.99 -19.48
N ARG A 20 -2.81 -5.19 -19.63
CA ARG A 20 -3.00 -6.01 -20.85
C ARG A 20 -4.44 -6.48 -21.02
N TRP A 21 -5.18 -6.75 -19.94
CA TRP A 21 -6.57 -7.15 -20.02
C TRP A 21 -7.45 -5.99 -20.51
N PHE A 22 -7.32 -4.80 -19.94
CA PHE A 22 -8.07 -3.60 -20.32
C PHE A 22 -7.85 -3.27 -21.79
N LYS A 23 -6.59 -3.19 -22.23
CA LYS A 23 -6.21 -2.96 -23.65
C LYS A 23 -6.82 -4.02 -24.59
N ASN A 24 -6.86 -5.29 -24.17
CA ASN A 24 -7.53 -6.37 -24.91
C ASN A 24 -9.06 -6.22 -24.92
N MET A 25 -9.69 -5.80 -23.83
CA MET A 25 -11.14 -5.60 -23.72
C MET A 25 -11.61 -4.39 -24.52
N LEU A 26 -10.90 -3.26 -24.49
CA LEU A 26 -11.15 -2.11 -25.38
C LEU A 26 -11.07 -2.54 -26.85
N THR A 27 -10.06 -3.32 -27.23
CA THR A 27 -9.91 -3.85 -28.59
C THR A 27 -11.10 -4.75 -29.00
N LYS A 28 -11.60 -5.61 -28.10
CA LYS A 28 -12.78 -6.46 -28.34
C LYS A 28 -14.07 -5.64 -28.43
N ALA A 29 -14.26 -4.66 -27.55
CA ALA A 29 -15.43 -3.78 -27.54
C ALA A 29 -15.51 -2.91 -28.80
N ALA A 30 -14.39 -2.30 -29.22
CA ALA A 30 -14.28 -1.51 -30.43
C ALA A 30 -14.64 -2.31 -31.70
N LYS A 31 -14.14 -3.55 -31.82
CA LYS A 31 -14.51 -4.47 -32.92
C LYS A 31 -16.01 -4.79 -32.96
N LYS A 32 -16.69 -4.78 -31.80
CA LYS A 32 -18.14 -4.97 -31.66
C LYS A 32 -18.94 -3.64 -31.68
N LYS A 33 -18.28 -2.49 -31.90
CA LYS A 33 -18.87 -1.14 -31.83
C LYS A 33 -19.52 -0.79 -30.46
N ILE A 34 -19.10 -1.46 -29.39
CA ILE A 34 -19.63 -1.24 -28.04
C ILE A 34 -18.89 -0.03 -27.42
N PRO A 35 -19.60 1.01 -26.92
CA PRO A 35 -18.98 2.13 -26.22
C PRO A 35 -18.49 1.70 -24.83
N VAL A 36 -17.34 2.21 -24.41
CA VAL A 36 -16.70 1.89 -23.13
C VAL A 36 -16.35 3.15 -22.35
N LEU A 37 -16.66 3.15 -21.04
CA LEU A 37 -16.09 4.05 -20.06
C LEU A 37 -14.93 3.35 -19.34
N GLY A 38 -13.81 4.04 -19.17
CA GLY A 38 -12.69 3.57 -18.36
C GLY A 38 -12.87 4.03 -16.92
N GLU A 39 -12.76 3.12 -15.96
CA GLU A 39 -12.90 3.43 -14.53
C GLU A 39 -11.54 3.51 -13.86
N LEU A 40 -11.30 4.63 -13.18
CA LEU A 40 -10.12 4.87 -12.36
C LEU A 40 -10.47 5.85 -11.22
N TRP A 41 -9.56 6.07 -10.28
CA TRP A 41 -9.70 7.15 -9.31
C TRP A 41 -9.19 8.46 -9.87
N THR A 42 -9.93 9.53 -9.55
CA THR A 42 -9.66 10.88 -10.00
C THR A 42 -9.33 11.83 -8.85
N GLY A 43 -9.66 11.47 -7.61
CA GLY A 43 -9.35 12.20 -6.38
C GLY A 43 -8.28 11.54 -5.50
N SER A 44 -8.18 12.03 -4.26
CA SER A 44 -7.33 11.50 -3.19
C SER A 44 -7.98 10.32 -2.42
N PRO A 45 -9.31 10.28 -2.18
CA PRO A 45 -9.99 9.11 -1.63
C PRO A 45 -9.90 7.90 -2.55
N THR A 46 -9.36 6.78 -2.05
CA THR A 46 -9.23 5.52 -2.80
C THR A 46 -9.43 4.32 -1.88
N GLU A 47 -9.91 3.22 -2.45
CA GLU A 47 -9.96 1.91 -1.76
C GLU A 47 -8.54 1.35 -1.48
N GLU A 48 -7.51 1.82 -2.20
CA GLU A 48 -6.12 1.49 -1.89
C GLU A 48 -5.65 2.06 -0.55
N MET A 49 -6.18 3.21 -0.12
CA MET A 49 -5.64 3.98 1.02
C MET A 49 -6.65 4.23 2.15
N GLU A 50 -7.91 3.84 2.01
CA GLU A 50 -8.96 4.17 2.99
C GLU A 50 -8.60 3.74 4.44
N PRO A 51 -9.01 4.51 5.48
CA PRO A 51 -9.85 5.71 5.42
C PRO A 51 -9.06 7.02 5.22
N PHE A 52 -7.87 7.00 4.61
CA PHE A 52 -7.16 8.23 4.23
C PHE A 52 -7.85 8.92 3.05
N LEU A 53 -8.04 10.24 3.13
CA LEU A 53 -8.81 11.09 2.19
C LEU A 53 -8.00 12.28 1.64
N HIS A 54 -6.77 12.45 2.09
CA HIS A 54 -5.93 13.64 1.88
C HIS A 54 -4.51 13.29 1.36
N ILE A 55 -4.15 12.02 1.20
CA ILE A 55 -2.82 11.59 0.69
C ILE A 55 -2.64 12.09 -0.77
N PRO A 56 -1.72 13.05 -1.02
CA PRO A 56 -1.70 13.78 -2.29
C PRO A 56 -0.74 13.13 -3.30
N THR A 57 -1.31 12.47 -4.31
CA THR A 57 -0.59 11.66 -5.31
C THR A 57 -0.80 12.14 -6.77
N PRO A 58 -0.82 13.46 -7.06
CA PRO A 58 -1.38 13.96 -8.32
C PRO A 58 -0.59 13.55 -9.58
N LEU A 59 0.73 13.28 -9.50
CA LEU A 59 1.43 12.74 -10.67
C LEU A 59 1.02 11.29 -10.97
N ALA A 60 0.80 10.46 -9.96
CA ALA A 60 0.28 9.11 -10.15
C ALA A 60 -1.14 9.16 -10.76
N THR A 61 -2.01 10.06 -10.28
CA THR A 61 -3.33 10.33 -10.90
C THR A 61 -3.20 10.76 -12.37
N LEU A 62 -2.27 11.68 -12.69
CA LEU A 62 -2.03 12.18 -14.05
C LEU A 62 -1.52 11.07 -14.98
N ARG A 63 -0.58 10.25 -14.51
CA ARG A 63 -0.04 9.09 -15.24
C ARG A 63 -1.10 8.03 -15.46
N ALA A 64 -1.95 7.78 -14.46
CA ALA A 64 -3.12 6.90 -14.58
C ALA A 64 -4.10 7.36 -15.67
N LEU A 65 -4.46 8.65 -15.66
CA LEU A 65 -5.32 9.27 -16.67
C LEU A 65 -4.74 9.14 -18.09
N ARG A 66 -3.45 9.44 -18.28
CA ARG A 66 -2.78 9.25 -19.58
C ARG A 66 -2.79 7.78 -20.02
N ALA A 67 -2.35 6.86 -19.14
CA ALA A 67 -2.24 5.44 -19.47
C ALA A 67 -3.59 4.80 -19.85
N VAL A 68 -4.70 5.24 -19.23
CA VAL A 68 -6.07 4.82 -19.57
C VAL A 68 -6.56 5.45 -20.88
N ASN A 69 -6.28 6.74 -21.10
CA ASN A 69 -6.65 7.44 -22.33
C ASN A 69 -5.89 6.93 -23.57
N GLU A 70 -4.62 6.55 -23.42
CA GLU A 70 -3.78 5.98 -24.47
C GLU A 70 -4.09 4.50 -24.77
N ALA A 71 -4.74 3.78 -23.84
CA ALA A 71 -5.03 2.35 -23.98
C ALA A 71 -6.01 2.00 -25.12
N GLY A 72 -6.82 2.96 -25.60
CA GLY A 72 -7.74 2.72 -26.71
C GLY A 72 -8.89 3.72 -26.81
N LYS A 73 -9.85 3.43 -27.70
CA LYS A 73 -11.00 4.32 -27.98
C LYS A 73 -12.07 4.25 -26.89
N LEU A 74 -11.86 4.99 -25.80
CA LEU A 74 -12.86 5.25 -24.77
C LEU A 74 -13.95 6.23 -25.25
N LYS A 75 -15.06 6.27 -24.51
CA LYS A 75 -16.12 7.29 -24.62
C LYS A 75 -16.16 8.27 -23.46
N GLY A 76 -15.38 8.01 -22.42
CA GLY A 76 -15.26 8.83 -21.23
C GLY A 76 -14.49 8.09 -20.15
N ILE A 77 -14.24 8.81 -19.05
CA ILE A 77 -13.66 8.30 -17.82
C ILE A 77 -14.71 8.44 -16.72
N LYS A 78 -14.79 7.44 -15.83
CA LYS A 78 -15.66 7.43 -14.67
C LYS A 78 -14.83 7.23 -13.40
N GLU A 79 -15.20 7.96 -12.34
CA GLU A 79 -14.72 7.70 -10.98
C GLU A 79 -15.20 6.32 -10.50
N TYR A 80 -14.31 5.55 -9.86
CA TYR A 80 -14.62 4.23 -9.33
C TYR A 80 -15.18 4.27 -7.91
N TYR A 81 -14.51 4.98 -7.00
CA TYR A 81 -14.75 4.94 -5.55
C TYR A 81 -15.61 6.12 -5.09
N GLY A 82 -15.15 7.35 -5.31
CA GLY A 82 -15.90 8.56 -4.99
C GLY A 82 -15.02 9.78 -4.74
N ASN A 83 -15.50 10.95 -5.17
CA ASN A 83 -14.83 12.24 -4.92
C ASN A 83 -15.57 13.03 -3.84
N VAL A 84 -14.84 13.83 -3.06
CA VAL A 84 -15.40 14.78 -2.09
C VAL A 84 -15.26 16.20 -2.67
N PRO A 85 -16.26 16.71 -3.42
CA PRO A 85 -16.09 17.91 -4.27
C PRO A 85 -15.93 19.22 -3.47
N ASP A 86 -16.37 19.25 -2.22
CA ASP A 86 -16.26 20.41 -1.32
C ASP A 86 -14.93 20.46 -0.54
N GLN A 87 -14.06 19.46 -0.72
CA GLN A 87 -12.72 19.39 -0.14
C GLN A 87 -11.68 19.87 -1.15
N GLU A 88 -10.60 20.55 -0.70
CA GLU A 88 -9.41 20.69 -1.55
C GLU A 88 -8.77 19.31 -1.77
N ASP A 89 -8.54 18.97 -3.03
CA ASP A 89 -8.01 17.69 -3.46
C ASP A 89 -7.05 17.93 -4.66
N PRO A 90 -5.72 17.81 -4.47
CA PRO A 90 -4.77 18.05 -5.54
C PRO A 90 -4.86 17.02 -6.66
N ASN A 91 -5.30 15.79 -6.37
CA ASN A 91 -5.52 14.75 -7.37
C ASN A 91 -6.70 15.11 -8.26
N LEU A 92 -7.83 15.51 -7.66
CA LEU A 92 -9.03 15.93 -8.40
C LEU A 92 -8.78 17.20 -9.22
N ARG A 93 -8.02 18.15 -8.66
CA ARG A 93 -7.54 19.32 -9.40
C ARG A 93 -6.60 18.93 -10.55
N MET A 94 -5.76 17.90 -10.39
CA MET A 94 -4.92 17.38 -11.47
C MET A 94 -5.73 16.68 -12.57
N THR A 95 -6.77 15.93 -12.21
CA THR A 95 -7.77 15.42 -13.17
C THR A 95 -8.39 16.57 -13.97
N GLY A 96 -8.73 17.68 -13.30
CA GLY A 96 -9.22 18.91 -13.95
C GLY A 96 -8.20 19.67 -14.81
N ILE A 97 -6.90 19.38 -14.68
CA ILE A 97 -5.82 19.85 -15.57
C ILE A 97 -5.72 18.91 -16.78
N PHE A 98 -5.67 17.59 -16.55
CA PHE A 98 -5.63 16.57 -17.60
C PHE A 98 -6.79 16.71 -18.59
N PHE A 99 -8.04 16.88 -18.13
CA PHE A 99 -9.19 17.02 -19.04
C PHE A 99 -9.15 18.29 -19.90
N LYS A 100 -8.31 19.28 -19.57
CA LYS A 100 -8.08 20.49 -20.40
C LYS A 100 -6.92 20.32 -21.37
N ASN A 101 -5.89 19.55 -20.98
CA ASN A 101 -4.77 19.19 -21.84
C ASN A 101 -4.26 17.77 -21.51
N PRO A 102 -4.76 16.72 -22.19
CA PRO A 102 -4.32 15.35 -21.93
C PRO A 102 -2.83 15.11 -22.24
N GLY A 103 -2.23 15.94 -23.09
CA GLY A 103 -0.81 15.91 -23.47
C GLY A 103 0.10 16.80 -22.63
N ILE A 104 -0.39 17.40 -21.53
CA ILE A 104 0.43 18.19 -20.61
C ILE A 104 1.55 17.33 -20.01
N ARG A 105 2.72 17.92 -19.75
CA ARG A 105 3.84 17.24 -19.08
C ARG A 105 3.72 17.25 -17.55
N ASP A 106 4.42 16.32 -16.89
CA ASP A 106 4.43 16.21 -15.42
C ASP A 106 4.93 17.48 -14.73
N GLU A 107 6.00 18.11 -15.23
CA GLU A 107 6.56 19.32 -14.62
C GLU A 107 5.65 20.54 -14.83
N GLU A 108 5.06 20.65 -16.02
CA GLU A 108 4.13 21.71 -16.41
C GLU A 108 2.83 21.62 -15.59
N ALA A 109 2.31 20.41 -15.46
CA ALA A 109 1.10 20.13 -14.68
C ALA A 109 1.32 20.36 -13.18
N LEU A 110 2.46 19.94 -12.61
CA LEU A 110 2.80 20.26 -11.22
C LEU A 110 2.96 21.77 -11.00
N ALA A 111 3.64 22.48 -11.89
CA ALA A 111 3.80 23.94 -11.80
C ALA A 111 2.43 24.65 -11.86
N GLN A 112 1.53 24.21 -12.74
CA GLN A 112 0.15 24.71 -12.82
C GLN A 112 -0.66 24.40 -11.56
N LEU A 113 -0.54 23.18 -11.02
CA LEU A 113 -1.26 22.71 -9.83
C LEU A 113 -0.79 23.44 -8.56
N ALA A 114 0.52 23.67 -8.41
CA ALA A 114 1.12 24.27 -7.23
C ALA A 114 1.04 25.80 -7.21
N LYS A 115 0.80 26.46 -8.35
CA LYS A 115 0.71 27.93 -8.48
C LYS A 115 -0.11 28.65 -7.38
N PRO A 116 -1.25 28.14 -6.86
CA PRO A 116 -1.98 28.80 -5.77
C PRO A 116 -1.23 28.87 -4.43
N TYR A 117 -0.20 28.05 -4.23
CA TYR A 117 0.60 27.98 -3.00
C TYR A 117 1.70 29.04 -2.91
N ARG A 118 1.85 29.89 -3.96
CA ARG A 118 2.75 31.07 -3.98
C ARG A 118 4.19 30.71 -3.60
N ASP A 119 4.73 31.32 -2.54
CA ASP A 119 6.11 31.17 -2.08
C ASP A 119 6.44 29.74 -1.58
N ALA A 120 5.42 28.90 -1.37
CA ALA A 120 5.57 27.48 -1.07
C ALA A 120 5.48 26.56 -2.31
N ALA A 121 5.12 27.08 -3.49
CA ALA A 121 4.73 26.26 -4.65
C ALA A 121 5.80 25.26 -5.13
N GLU A 122 7.09 25.63 -5.11
CA GLU A 122 8.18 24.72 -5.46
C GLU A 122 8.28 23.53 -4.49
N GLY A 123 8.23 23.82 -3.18
CA GLY A 123 8.25 22.79 -2.15
C GLY A 123 7.01 21.89 -2.18
N VAL A 124 5.83 22.47 -2.45
CA VAL A 124 4.57 21.71 -2.59
C VAL A 124 4.62 20.81 -3.83
N ALA A 125 5.18 21.29 -4.95
CA ALA A 125 5.42 20.47 -6.13
C ALA A 125 6.47 19.35 -5.89
N LYS A 126 7.52 19.61 -5.09
CA LYS A 126 8.48 18.57 -4.65
C LYS A 126 7.79 17.52 -3.77
N PHE A 127 7.01 17.96 -2.79
CA PHE A 127 6.24 17.08 -1.89
C PHE A 127 5.30 16.15 -2.68
N TRP A 128 4.45 16.70 -3.54
CA TRP A 128 3.53 15.91 -4.36
C TRP A 128 4.25 14.97 -5.33
N ARG A 129 5.42 15.34 -5.86
CA ARG A 129 6.25 14.42 -6.65
C ARG A 129 6.70 13.22 -5.81
N LEU A 130 7.32 13.46 -4.66
CA LEU A 130 7.85 12.41 -3.77
C LEU A 130 6.73 11.48 -3.27
N THR A 131 5.56 12.03 -2.90
CA THR A 131 4.41 11.23 -2.50
C THR A 131 3.84 10.40 -3.65
N SER A 132 3.79 10.92 -4.88
CA SER A 132 3.44 10.11 -6.05
C SER A 132 4.45 9.00 -6.32
N GLU A 133 5.75 9.28 -6.26
CA GLU A 133 6.82 8.29 -6.43
C GLU A 133 6.73 7.17 -5.38
N ALA A 134 6.53 7.52 -4.10
CA ALA A 134 6.34 6.54 -3.02
C ALA A 134 5.15 5.59 -3.29
N ILE A 135 4.04 6.15 -3.75
CA ILE A 135 2.81 5.37 -4.02
C ILE A 135 2.92 4.54 -5.30
N GLU A 136 3.71 4.97 -6.29
CA GLU A 136 4.07 4.14 -7.45
C GLU A 136 5.06 3.01 -7.09
N MET A 137 5.90 3.21 -6.08
CA MET A 137 6.85 2.21 -5.57
C MET A 137 6.22 1.18 -4.62
N TYR A 138 5.12 1.52 -3.93
CA TYR A 138 4.44 0.63 -2.99
C TYR A 138 4.06 -0.70 -3.69
N PRO A 139 4.29 -1.86 -3.05
CA PRO A 139 4.17 -3.16 -3.72
C PRO A 139 2.72 -3.69 -3.79
N TRP A 140 1.84 -2.96 -4.49
CA TRP A 140 0.42 -3.33 -4.66
C TRP A 140 0.23 -4.66 -5.42
N ASP A 141 1.23 -5.07 -6.19
CA ASP A 141 1.33 -6.34 -6.92
C ASP A 141 1.62 -7.55 -6.00
N VAL A 142 1.79 -7.37 -4.70
CA VAL A 142 1.99 -8.51 -3.77
C VAL A 142 0.76 -9.40 -3.72
N SER A 143 -0.41 -8.80 -3.55
CA SER A 143 -1.71 -9.47 -3.43
C SER A 143 -2.81 -8.42 -3.59
N TRP A 144 -3.97 -8.77 -4.16
CA TRP A 144 -5.15 -7.87 -4.17
C TRP A 144 -5.49 -7.39 -2.76
N LEU A 145 -5.25 -8.27 -1.80
CA LEU A 145 -5.47 -8.04 -0.39
C LEU A 145 -4.60 -6.87 0.14
N ALA A 146 -3.45 -6.54 -0.45
CA ALA A 146 -2.48 -5.54 0.05
C ALA A 146 -2.90 -4.05 -0.09
N ARG A 147 -4.21 -3.81 -0.17
CA ARG A 147 -4.89 -2.52 -0.29
C ARG A 147 -5.60 -2.15 1.03
N GLU A 148 -6.53 -1.20 1.03
CA GLU A 148 -7.17 -0.66 2.25
C GLU A 148 -6.16 -0.23 3.34
N VAL A 149 -5.00 0.31 2.95
CA VAL A 149 -3.82 0.38 3.84
C VAL A 149 -4.12 1.13 5.14
N GLY A 150 -4.93 2.19 5.10
CA GLY A 150 -5.31 2.94 6.29
C GLY A 150 -6.10 2.15 7.35
N ARG A 151 -6.80 1.06 6.97
CA ARG A 151 -7.50 0.16 7.90
C ARG A 151 -6.55 -0.77 8.67
N SER A 152 -5.31 -0.96 8.22
CA SER A 152 -4.33 -1.77 8.95
C SER A 152 -3.83 -1.10 10.24
N THR A 153 -3.24 -1.89 11.14
CA THR A 153 -2.67 -1.42 12.41
C THR A 153 -1.15 -1.62 12.43
N PRO A 154 -0.36 -0.63 12.89
CA PRO A 154 1.07 -0.81 13.17
C PRO A 154 1.33 -1.47 14.54
N LYS A 155 0.30 -1.92 15.27
CA LYS A 155 0.48 -2.67 16.52
C LYS A 155 0.93 -4.10 16.22
N HIS A 156 2.15 -4.43 16.60
CA HIS A 156 2.74 -5.75 16.39
C HIS A 156 2.19 -6.80 17.38
N THR A 157 1.88 -8.02 16.93
CA THR A 157 1.36 -9.10 17.81
C THR A 157 2.32 -10.27 18.00
N LEU A 158 3.52 -10.21 17.40
CA LEU A 158 4.59 -11.21 17.55
C LEU A 158 4.22 -12.61 17.03
N THR A 159 3.20 -12.66 16.18
CA THR A 159 2.94 -13.76 15.24
C THR A 159 3.97 -13.76 14.11
N ALA A 160 3.83 -14.62 13.10
CA ALA A 160 4.64 -14.55 11.89
C ALA A 160 3.87 -13.80 10.79
N ALA A 161 4.56 -12.95 10.03
CA ALA A 161 3.99 -12.24 8.89
C ALA A 161 3.57 -13.23 7.78
N ILE A 162 2.36 -13.05 7.22
CA ILE A 162 1.86 -13.87 6.12
C ILE A 162 1.46 -12.96 4.95
N LEU A 163 2.16 -13.12 3.82
CA LEU A 163 1.77 -12.53 2.54
C LEU A 163 0.57 -13.31 1.96
N LYS A 164 -0.62 -13.10 2.53
CA LYS A 164 -1.85 -13.81 2.15
C LYS A 164 -2.25 -13.46 0.71
N GLY A 165 -2.44 -14.48 -0.13
CA GLY A 165 -2.99 -14.31 -1.48
C GLY A 165 -4.51 -14.15 -1.47
N ALA A 166 -5.11 -13.99 -2.64
CA ALA A 166 -6.57 -13.94 -2.79
C ALA A 166 -7.03 -14.82 -3.96
N SER A 167 -8.09 -15.62 -3.77
CA SER A 167 -8.52 -16.65 -4.71
C SER A 167 -10.03 -16.98 -4.68
N TRP A 168 -10.90 -15.99 -4.94
CA TRP A 168 -12.32 -16.28 -5.19
C TRP A 168 -12.52 -17.08 -6.49
N GLN A 169 -13.57 -17.89 -6.52
CA GLN A 169 -13.91 -18.79 -7.64
C GLN A 169 -14.54 -18.02 -8.83
N THR A 170 -13.80 -17.07 -9.43
CA THR A 170 -14.23 -16.36 -10.64
C THR A 170 -13.27 -16.60 -11.82
N PRO A 171 -13.75 -16.62 -13.07
CA PRO A 171 -12.88 -16.79 -14.25
C PRO A 171 -11.78 -15.74 -14.36
N SER A 172 -12.01 -14.51 -13.88
CA SER A 172 -11.01 -13.43 -13.88
C SER A 172 -9.86 -13.69 -12.89
N TRP A 173 -10.17 -14.20 -11.68
CA TRP A 173 -9.15 -14.61 -10.70
C TRP A 173 -8.33 -15.78 -11.24
N GLN A 174 -9.03 -16.85 -11.65
CA GLN A 174 -8.41 -18.14 -11.96
C GLN A 174 -7.56 -18.09 -13.23
N ALA A 175 -7.97 -17.31 -14.24
CA ALA A 175 -7.25 -17.24 -15.51
C ALA A 175 -6.26 -16.06 -15.63
N ASN A 176 -6.60 -14.87 -15.13
CA ASN A 176 -5.91 -13.63 -15.54
C ASN A 176 -5.20 -12.88 -14.42
N ARG A 177 -5.78 -12.71 -13.22
CA ARG A 177 -5.18 -11.86 -12.17
C ARG A 177 -3.80 -12.33 -11.66
N ARG A 178 -3.39 -13.58 -11.96
CA ARG A 178 -2.01 -14.08 -11.79
C ARG A 178 -0.94 -13.28 -12.57
N VAL A 179 -1.33 -12.42 -13.53
CA VAL A 179 -0.40 -11.49 -14.21
C VAL A 179 -0.24 -10.14 -13.49
N ALA A 180 -1.03 -9.89 -12.44
CA ALA A 180 -1.04 -8.66 -11.67
C ALA A 180 -0.61 -8.86 -10.21
N PHE A 181 -0.71 -10.09 -9.67
CA PHE A 181 -0.37 -10.37 -8.28
C PHE A 181 0.58 -11.56 -8.10
N ILE A 182 1.62 -11.37 -7.29
CA ILE A 182 2.60 -12.37 -6.85
C ILE A 182 1.91 -13.49 -6.05
N ARG A 183 0.95 -13.13 -5.17
CA ARG A 183 0.17 -14.06 -4.34
C ARG A 183 -1.29 -14.13 -4.80
N THR A 184 -1.64 -15.21 -5.49
CA THR A 184 -3.04 -15.61 -5.75
C THR A 184 -3.38 -16.98 -5.12
N ASP A 185 -2.65 -17.35 -4.07
CA ASP A 185 -2.88 -18.57 -3.29
C ASP A 185 -2.94 -18.24 -1.80
N GLU A 186 -3.89 -18.88 -1.12
CA GLU A 186 -4.17 -18.75 0.31
C GLU A 186 -3.66 -19.97 1.11
N THR A 187 -3.27 -21.06 0.42
CA THR A 187 -3.01 -22.37 1.03
C THR A 187 -1.53 -22.69 1.28
N THR A 188 -0.59 -21.98 0.67
CA THR A 188 0.85 -22.16 0.89
C THR A 188 1.48 -20.97 1.61
N ALA A 189 2.35 -21.21 2.59
CA ALA A 189 3.12 -20.13 3.21
C ALA A 189 4.04 -19.44 2.17
N PRO A 190 4.30 -18.12 2.25
CA PRO A 190 5.28 -17.47 1.39
C PRO A 190 6.69 -18.03 1.66
N ASN A 191 7.51 -18.10 0.61
CA ASN A 191 8.91 -18.51 0.76
C ASN A 191 9.77 -17.33 1.25
N PHE A 192 10.92 -17.64 1.86
CA PHE A 192 11.84 -16.65 2.45
C PHE A 192 12.18 -15.49 1.51
N TRP A 193 12.55 -15.79 0.26
CA TRP A 193 12.95 -14.80 -0.74
C TRP A 193 11.82 -13.86 -1.15
N MET A 194 10.58 -14.37 -1.19
CA MET A 194 9.39 -13.56 -1.44
C MET A 194 9.09 -12.61 -0.28
N CYS A 195 9.27 -13.05 0.97
CA CYS A 195 9.18 -12.16 2.13
C CYS A 195 10.28 -11.10 2.13
N GLU A 196 11.50 -11.44 1.68
CA GLU A 196 12.65 -10.53 1.62
C GLU A 196 12.50 -9.47 0.51
N ASP A 197 12.09 -9.86 -0.71
CA ASP A 197 11.78 -8.92 -1.81
C ASP A 197 10.74 -7.88 -1.39
N VAL A 198 9.59 -8.35 -0.89
CA VAL A 198 8.47 -7.49 -0.49
C VAL A 198 8.85 -6.58 0.67
N GLN A 199 9.64 -7.08 1.62
CA GLN A 199 10.18 -6.30 2.73
C GLN A 199 11.10 -5.16 2.25
N MET A 200 12.05 -5.45 1.36
CA MET A 200 12.93 -4.40 0.78
C MET A 200 12.13 -3.36 -0.01
N ARG A 201 11.07 -3.77 -0.72
CA ARG A 201 10.18 -2.84 -1.45
C ARG A 201 9.38 -1.93 -0.51
N PHE A 202 8.93 -2.43 0.65
CA PHE A 202 8.35 -1.59 1.70
C PHE A 202 9.39 -0.64 2.30
N GLU A 203 10.63 -1.05 2.57
CA GLU A 203 11.68 -0.12 3.05
C GLU A 203 11.98 1.00 2.06
N GLN A 204 12.05 0.69 0.76
CA GLN A 204 12.25 1.69 -0.30
C GLN A 204 11.08 2.68 -0.38
N THR A 205 9.85 2.20 -0.22
CA THR A 205 8.65 3.06 -0.14
C THR A 205 8.70 3.94 1.12
N ALA A 206 9.07 3.39 2.28
CA ALA A 206 9.17 4.14 3.52
C ALA A 206 10.18 5.30 3.43
N GLY A 207 11.38 5.05 2.89
CA GLY A 207 12.38 6.12 2.69
C GLY A 207 11.87 7.24 1.77
N LYS A 208 11.14 6.90 0.70
CA LYS A 208 10.55 7.89 -0.20
C LYS A 208 9.42 8.70 0.46
N LEU A 209 8.67 8.09 1.38
CA LEU A 209 7.69 8.78 2.23
C LEU A 209 8.35 9.69 3.27
N GLU A 210 9.47 9.28 3.86
CA GLU A 210 10.24 10.09 4.81
C GLU A 210 10.76 11.38 4.13
N GLU A 211 11.36 11.28 2.94
CA GLU A 211 11.74 12.44 2.11
C GLU A 211 10.56 13.38 1.83
N ALA A 212 9.36 12.83 1.60
CA ALA A 212 8.15 13.60 1.33
C ALA A 212 7.64 14.34 2.58
N ILE A 213 7.64 13.66 3.73
CA ILE A 213 7.23 14.20 5.03
C ILE A 213 8.18 15.34 5.45
N GLU A 214 9.50 15.13 5.42
CA GLU A 214 10.49 16.19 5.70
C GLU A 214 10.30 17.41 4.80
N THR A 215 10.06 17.17 3.50
CA THR A 215 9.80 18.23 2.52
C THR A 215 8.56 19.05 2.91
N ALA A 216 7.46 18.38 3.29
CA ALA A 216 6.21 19.03 3.66
C ALA A 216 6.32 19.83 4.98
N GLU A 217 7.00 19.29 6.00
CA GLU A 217 7.23 19.97 7.26
C GLU A 217 8.08 21.25 7.08
N SER A 218 9.13 21.18 6.26
CA SER A 218 10.01 22.32 5.98
C SER A 218 9.31 23.54 5.34
N ILE A 219 8.12 23.34 4.76
CA ILE A 219 7.33 24.37 4.08
C ILE A 219 5.98 24.64 4.72
N GLN A 220 5.56 23.88 5.74
CA GLN A 220 4.21 23.97 6.33
C GLN A 220 3.85 25.40 6.79
N ASN A 221 4.82 26.13 7.34
CA ASN A 221 4.67 27.51 7.80
C ASN A 221 4.54 28.56 6.67
N LYS A 222 4.75 28.16 5.40
CA LYS A 222 4.62 29.02 4.20
C LYS A 222 3.31 28.79 3.44
N ILE A 223 2.52 27.77 3.83
CA ILE A 223 1.28 27.40 3.14
C ILE A 223 0.21 28.49 3.32
N PRO A 224 -0.47 28.96 2.25
CA PRO A 224 -1.55 29.93 2.38
C PRO A 224 -2.68 29.43 3.29
N LYS A 225 -3.25 30.32 4.10
CA LYS A 225 -4.31 30.00 5.09
C LYS A 225 -5.49 29.20 4.52
N SER A 226 -5.84 29.39 3.25
CA SER A 226 -6.91 28.66 2.55
C SER A 226 -6.64 27.16 2.37
N TYR A 227 -5.36 26.74 2.42
CA TYR A 227 -4.92 25.36 2.21
C TYR A 227 -4.30 24.72 3.46
N GLN A 228 -4.04 25.51 4.51
CA GLN A 228 -3.24 25.11 5.66
C GLN A 228 -3.84 23.91 6.42
N THR A 229 -5.17 23.83 6.55
CA THR A 229 -5.87 22.70 7.18
C THR A 229 -5.72 21.41 6.37
N THR A 230 -6.02 21.46 5.07
CA THR A 230 -5.93 20.30 4.16
C THR A 230 -4.49 19.80 4.02
N PHE A 231 -3.52 20.71 3.94
CA PHE A 231 -2.10 20.38 3.90
C PHE A 231 -1.62 19.75 5.22
N GLY A 232 -2.15 20.21 6.36
CA GLY A 232 -1.94 19.56 7.66
C GLY A 232 -2.44 18.11 7.66
N ARG A 233 -3.68 17.87 7.21
CA ARG A 233 -4.23 16.51 7.06
C ARG A 233 -3.42 15.64 6.11
N SER A 234 -2.91 16.22 5.01
CA SER A 234 -2.04 15.51 4.07
C SER A 234 -0.77 14.99 4.74
N ILE A 235 -0.16 15.75 5.67
CA ILE A 235 1.01 15.33 6.45
C ILE A 235 0.63 14.27 7.49
N GLU A 236 -0.47 14.46 8.21
CA GLU A 236 -0.96 13.53 9.23
C GLU A 236 -1.23 12.13 8.65
N GLU A 237 -1.96 12.07 7.54
CA GLU A 237 -2.29 10.81 6.87
C GLU A 237 -1.06 10.17 6.21
N LEU A 238 -0.16 10.95 5.61
CA LEU A 238 1.06 10.40 5.01
C LEU A 238 2.00 9.80 6.06
N LYS A 239 2.11 10.41 7.25
CA LYS A 239 2.79 9.81 8.41
C LYS A 239 2.09 8.53 8.87
N ALA A 240 0.77 8.52 8.92
CA ALA A 240 0.00 7.33 9.30
C ALA A 240 0.12 6.19 8.28
N PHE A 241 0.32 6.49 6.99
CA PHE A 241 0.63 5.54 5.93
C PHE A 241 2.08 5.03 6.05
N HIS A 242 3.06 5.93 6.19
CA HIS A 242 4.48 5.62 6.41
C HIS A 242 4.71 4.64 7.57
N ASN A 243 4.10 4.86 8.73
CA ASN A 243 4.28 3.98 9.89
C ASN A 243 3.71 2.55 9.65
N ARG A 244 2.71 2.41 8.77
CA ARG A 244 2.18 1.09 8.35
C ARG A 244 3.13 0.40 7.38
N VAL A 245 3.67 1.13 6.40
CA VAL A 245 4.71 0.63 5.48
C VAL A 245 5.95 0.14 6.25
N LEU A 246 6.39 0.90 7.27
CA LEU A 246 7.48 0.47 8.15
C LEU A 246 7.12 -0.78 8.97
N ALA A 247 5.93 -0.85 9.57
CA ALA A 247 5.49 -2.04 10.30
C ALA A 247 5.49 -3.28 9.41
N TYR A 248 5.11 -3.14 8.13
CA TYR A 248 5.14 -4.24 7.18
C TYR A 248 6.57 -4.69 6.86
N ALA A 249 7.50 -3.75 6.64
CA ALA A 249 8.91 -4.05 6.44
C ALA A 249 9.53 -4.78 7.64
N TYR A 250 9.32 -4.27 8.86
CA TYR A 250 9.89 -4.84 10.07
C TYR A 250 9.33 -6.25 10.34
N HIS A 251 7.99 -6.42 10.37
CA HIS A 251 7.37 -7.71 10.68
C HIS A 251 7.77 -8.83 9.68
N LEU A 252 7.91 -8.51 8.39
CA LEU A 252 8.44 -9.46 7.39
C LEU A 252 9.91 -9.82 7.66
N ARG A 253 10.77 -8.83 7.97
CA ARG A 253 12.20 -9.08 8.24
C ARG A 253 12.40 -9.88 9.52
N GLU A 254 11.70 -9.52 10.59
CA GLU A 254 11.73 -10.21 11.88
C GLU A 254 11.27 -11.67 11.75
N THR A 255 10.19 -11.92 10.99
CA THR A 255 9.72 -13.27 10.66
C THR A 255 10.79 -14.07 9.89
N ASN A 256 11.43 -13.47 8.90
CA ASN A 256 12.50 -14.11 8.12
C ASN A 256 13.73 -14.43 9.00
N LEU A 257 14.17 -13.51 9.85
CA LEU A 257 15.30 -13.71 10.76
C LEU A 257 15.01 -14.76 11.83
N ALA A 258 13.83 -14.73 12.46
CA ALA A 258 13.40 -15.74 13.42
C ALA A 258 13.39 -17.14 12.78
N ASN A 259 12.95 -17.26 11.53
CA ASN A 259 12.98 -18.53 10.79
C ASN A 259 14.41 -18.98 10.44
N LEU A 260 15.32 -18.09 10.06
CA LEU A 260 16.73 -18.43 9.84
C LEU A 260 17.42 -18.95 11.12
N ILE A 261 17.22 -18.24 12.24
CA ILE A 261 17.80 -18.60 13.54
C ILE A 261 17.23 -19.95 14.03
N ARG A 262 15.91 -20.13 13.92
CA ARG A 262 15.21 -21.39 14.25
C ARG A 262 15.71 -22.55 13.38
N GLY A 263 15.87 -22.32 12.08
CA GLY A 263 16.39 -23.29 11.13
C GLY A 263 17.81 -23.73 11.45
N ALA A 264 18.72 -22.80 11.76
CA ALA A 264 20.09 -23.12 12.17
C ALA A 264 20.09 -24.05 13.40
N SER A 265 19.30 -23.71 14.43
CA SER A 265 19.17 -24.55 15.64
C SER A 265 18.50 -25.91 15.37
N GLN A 266 17.65 -26.03 14.35
CA GLN A 266 16.98 -27.29 13.99
C GLN A 266 17.93 -28.24 13.24
N TYR A 267 18.79 -27.72 12.37
CA TYR A 267 19.76 -28.50 11.59
C TYR A 267 21.11 -28.70 12.30
N GLY A 268 21.25 -28.29 13.56
CA GLY A 268 22.48 -28.42 14.34
C GLY A 268 23.63 -27.50 13.89
N LEU A 269 23.30 -26.43 13.16
CA LEU A 269 24.25 -25.43 12.68
C LEU A 269 24.51 -24.37 13.75
N GLU A 270 25.66 -23.69 13.68
CA GLU A 270 25.93 -22.53 14.53
C GLU A 270 24.94 -21.39 14.20
N ILE A 271 24.35 -20.79 15.24
CA ILE A 271 23.49 -19.61 15.08
C ILE A 271 24.37 -18.40 14.76
N ASN A 272 24.23 -17.85 13.55
CA ASN A 272 24.89 -16.60 13.16
C ASN A 272 24.42 -15.46 14.07
N LYS A 273 25.33 -14.95 14.91
CA LYS A 273 25.06 -13.87 15.87
C LYS A 273 24.53 -12.61 15.19
N LYS A 274 24.98 -12.30 13.96
CA LYS A 274 24.49 -11.16 13.18
C LYS A 274 22.98 -11.19 12.97
N ASN A 275 22.40 -12.37 12.75
CA ASN A 275 20.94 -12.49 12.57
C ASN A 275 20.17 -12.17 13.86
N VAL A 276 20.76 -12.47 15.03
CA VAL A 276 20.18 -12.18 16.35
C VAL A 276 20.32 -10.70 16.68
N GLU A 277 21.48 -10.12 16.40
CA GLU A 277 21.78 -8.68 16.53
C GLU A 277 20.86 -7.84 15.63
N GLU A 278 20.67 -8.26 14.37
CA GLU A 278 19.78 -7.64 13.39
C GLU A 278 18.31 -7.73 13.83
N LEU A 279 17.84 -8.92 14.24
CA LEU A 279 16.48 -9.13 14.75
C LEU A 279 16.18 -8.21 15.93
N ARG A 280 17.10 -8.14 16.90
CA ARG A 280 16.98 -7.26 18.07
C ARG A 280 16.93 -5.78 17.65
N ALA A 281 17.75 -5.37 16.68
CA ALA A 281 17.79 -3.99 16.20
C ALA A 281 16.50 -3.60 15.45
N LEU A 282 15.89 -4.52 14.71
CA LEU A 282 14.60 -4.32 14.03
C LEU A 282 13.46 -4.20 15.04
N MET A 283 13.37 -5.11 16.02
CA MET A 283 12.33 -5.05 17.05
C MET A 283 12.35 -3.74 17.84
N VAL A 284 13.53 -3.15 18.07
CA VAL A 284 13.67 -1.82 18.69
C VAL A 284 13.20 -0.70 17.76
N LYS A 285 13.39 -0.82 16.44
CA LYS A 285 12.83 0.13 15.46
C LYS A 285 11.30 0.01 15.38
N ASP A 286 10.75 -1.20 15.36
CA ASP A 286 9.29 -1.37 15.28
C ASP A 286 8.59 -0.98 16.59
N GLN A 287 9.19 -1.24 17.76
CA GLN A 287 8.71 -0.69 19.03
C GLN A 287 8.57 0.85 18.97
N LYS A 288 9.56 1.55 18.39
CA LYS A 288 9.50 3.00 18.18
C LYS A 288 8.42 3.40 17.15
N ASN A 289 8.23 2.63 16.09
CA ASN A 289 7.24 2.85 15.04
C ASN A 289 5.78 2.66 15.53
N MET A 290 5.56 1.61 16.32
CA MET A 290 4.29 1.30 16.99
C MET A 290 3.92 2.35 18.05
N GLY A 291 4.91 2.98 18.70
CA GLY A 291 4.71 4.06 19.66
C GLY A 291 4.32 3.60 21.07
N SER A 292 4.42 2.30 21.38
CA SER A 292 4.19 1.73 22.71
C SER A 292 5.32 0.77 23.09
N GLU A 293 5.60 0.63 24.39
CA GLU A 293 6.61 -0.32 24.86
C GLU A 293 6.19 -1.77 24.56
N GLU A 294 4.97 -2.13 24.92
CA GLU A 294 4.44 -3.50 24.78
C GLU A 294 3.63 -3.69 23.48
N PRO A 295 3.57 -4.92 22.94
CA PRO A 295 4.16 -6.16 23.49
C PRO A 295 5.65 -6.38 23.12
N MET A 296 6.22 -5.50 22.28
CA MET A 296 7.56 -5.67 21.72
C MET A 296 8.67 -5.64 22.79
N GLY A 297 8.51 -4.84 23.85
CA GLY A 297 9.46 -4.72 24.97
C GLY A 297 9.65 -6.04 25.72
N SER A 298 8.57 -6.76 26.04
CA SER A 298 8.66 -8.09 26.65
C SER A 298 9.31 -9.12 25.72
N ALA A 299 9.10 -9.01 24.42
CA ALA A 299 9.74 -9.87 23.43
C ALA A 299 11.24 -9.61 23.31
N ILE A 300 11.69 -8.35 23.27
CA ILE A 300 13.11 -7.97 23.28
C ILE A 300 13.79 -8.45 24.57
N ARG A 301 13.16 -8.26 25.74
CA ARG A 301 13.69 -8.76 27.03
C ARG A 301 13.81 -10.29 27.04
N MET A 302 12.92 -11.01 26.36
CA MET A 302 13.02 -12.47 26.22
C MET A 302 14.12 -12.87 25.23
N LEU A 303 14.30 -12.15 24.12
CA LEU A 303 15.38 -12.37 23.14
C LEU A 303 16.77 -12.22 23.79
N ASP A 304 16.93 -11.20 24.63
CA ASP A 304 18.16 -10.88 25.36
C ASP A 304 18.52 -11.88 26.47
N THR A 305 17.55 -12.66 26.98
CA THR A 305 17.74 -13.54 28.16
C THR A 305 17.61 -15.03 27.85
N ASP A 306 16.69 -15.42 26.96
CA ASP A 306 16.49 -16.81 26.54
C ASP A 306 15.99 -16.87 25.08
N LEU A 307 16.96 -16.82 24.15
CA LEU A 307 16.74 -17.02 22.71
C LEU A 307 15.97 -18.32 22.40
N LYS A 308 16.14 -19.40 23.18
CA LYS A 308 15.46 -20.68 22.93
C LYS A 308 13.99 -20.64 23.33
N LYS A 309 13.64 -19.87 24.36
CA LYS A 309 12.25 -19.57 24.74
C LYS A 309 11.63 -18.60 23.74
N PHE A 310 12.32 -17.52 23.39
CA PHE A 310 11.87 -16.55 22.37
C PHE A 310 11.42 -17.24 21.08
N LEU A 311 12.27 -18.08 20.48
CA LEU A 311 11.99 -18.78 19.22
C LEU A 311 10.88 -19.84 19.31
N LYS A 312 10.46 -20.22 20.53
CA LYS A 312 9.32 -21.10 20.83
C LYS A 312 8.03 -20.34 21.16
N THR A 313 8.10 -19.03 21.39
CA THR A 313 6.95 -18.21 21.78
C THR A 313 6.49 -17.28 20.65
N TYR A 314 7.42 -16.72 19.88
CA TYR A 314 7.13 -15.68 18.88
C TYR A 314 7.53 -16.08 17.46
N PHE A 315 6.93 -15.40 16.47
CA PHE A 315 7.18 -15.60 15.03
C PHE A 315 7.10 -17.08 14.61
N LEU A 316 6.12 -17.82 15.14
CA LEU A 316 5.94 -19.25 14.88
C LEU A 316 5.42 -19.50 13.45
N PRO A 317 5.91 -20.53 12.72
CA PRO A 317 5.42 -20.82 11.38
C PRO A 317 3.93 -21.18 11.37
N TRP A 318 3.20 -20.69 10.36
CA TRP A 318 1.75 -20.85 10.20
C TRP A 318 1.22 -22.30 10.34
N ALA A 319 1.99 -23.30 9.90
CA ALA A 319 1.66 -24.72 10.10
C ALA A 319 1.64 -25.18 11.58
N GLN A 320 1.97 -24.30 12.54
CA GLN A 320 1.90 -24.53 13.99
C GLN A 320 0.87 -23.64 14.71
N SER A 321 0.25 -22.65 14.04
CA SER A 321 -0.83 -21.83 14.63
C SER A 321 -2.22 -22.45 14.42
N ASP A 322 -2.44 -23.11 13.29
CA ASP A 322 -3.81 -23.34 12.80
C ASP A 322 -4.37 -24.70 13.20
N LYS A 323 -5.15 -24.70 14.29
CA LYS A 323 -6.15 -25.76 14.57
C LYS A 323 -7.58 -25.26 14.78
N ASN A 324 -7.78 -23.95 15.00
CA ASN A 324 -9.05 -23.37 15.47
C ASN A 324 -9.49 -22.08 14.74
N GLN A 325 -9.02 -21.79 13.52
CA GLN A 325 -9.57 -20.69 12.72
C GLN A 325 -10.55 -21.23 11.67
N ASP A 326 -11.79 -20.76 11.74
CA ASP A 326 -12.92 -21.26 10.95
C ASP A 326 -13.03 -20.52 9.60
N TRP A 327 -13.29 -21.25 8.53
CA TRP A 327 -13.13 -20.76 7.14
C TRP A 327 -14.38 -20.02 6.61
N ALA A 328 -15.25 -19.56 7.51
CA ALA A 328 -16.63 -19.17 7.21
C ALA A 328 -16.90 -17.66 7.20
N ASP A 329 -16.06 -16.83 7.85
CA ASP A 329 -16.32 -15.38 7.95
C ASP A 329 -15.77 -14.60 6.74
N TRP A 330 -16.47 -14.71 5.61
CA TRP A 330 -16.17 -13.98 4.37
C TRP A 330 -16.70 -12.53 4.39
N GLY A 331 -17.32 -12.09 5.48
CA GLY A 331 -17.92 -10.76 5.62
C GLY A 331 -16.99 -9.69 6.19
N SER A 332 -15.79 -10.06 6.65
CA SER A 332 -14.88 -9.16 7.35
C SER A 332 -13.50 -9.05 6.70
N ALA A 333 -12.93 -7.85 6.69
CA ALA A 333 -11.52 -7.61 6.38
C ALA A 333 -10.57 -8.08 7.52
N ALA A 334 -11.08 -8.80 8.52
CA ALA A 334 -10.43 -9.03 9.82
C ALA A 334 -9.31 -10.08 9.82
N ASN A 335 -9.03 -10.71 8.67
CA ASN A 335 -7.93 -11.67 8.50
C ASN A 335 -6.84 -11.15 7.54
N TRP A 336 -6.40 -9.91 7.79
CA TRP A 336 -5.19 -9.31 7.22
C TRP A 336 -4.01 -9.39 8.17
N THR A 337 -2.89 -9.98 7.74
CA THR A 337 -1.87 -10.50 8.67
C THR A 337 -0.43 -10.14 8.31
N ILE A 338 -0.21 -8.84 8.02
CA ILE A 338 1.08 -8.20 8.34
C ILE A 338 1.01 -7.45 9.71
N THR A 339 -0.03 -7.68 10.53
CA THR A 339 0.04 -7.53 12.01
C THR A 339 -0.91 -8.46 12.77
N SER A 340 -2.21 -8.56 12.43
CA SER A 340 -3.19 -9.54 12.94
C SER A 340 -3.46 -9.62 14.48
N PRO A 341 -4.73 -9.63 14.93
CA PRO A 341 -5.81 -8.67 14.73
C PRO A 341 -6.28 -8.24 16.16
N ASN A 342 -7.53 -8.00 16.59
CA ASN A 342 -8.85 -7.76 15.97
C ASN A 342 -9.65 -6.88 16.95
N GLU A 343 -10.17 -5.72 16.55
CA GLU A 343 -11.15 -4.95 17.35
C GLU A 343 -11.91 -3.94 16.47
N PHE A 344 -13.08 -4.32 15.93
CA PHE A 344 -14.30 -3.49 15.77
C PHE A 344 -15.37 -4.19 14.91
N PHE A 345 -16.36 -4.81 15.57
CA PHE A 345 -17.71 -5.02 15.02
C PHE A 345 -18.74 -5.15 16.17
N GLU A 346 -18.74 -4.20 17.10
CA GLU A 346 -19.91 -3.99 17.94
C GLU A 346 -21.04 -3.34 17.13
N LYS A 347 -22.26 -3.79 17.40
CA LYS A 347 -23.45 -3.63 16.55
C LYS A 347 -23.87 -2.18 16.33
N LYS A 348 -24.40 -1.92 15.13
CA LYS A 348 -25.52 -0.99 14.90
C LYS A 348 -26.61 -1.72 14.12
#